data_AF-A0AAD4HR38-F1
#
_entry.id   AF-A0AAD4HR38-F1
#
_cell.length_a   1.000
_cell.length_b   1.000
_cell.length_c   1.000
_cell.angle_alpha   90.00
_cell.angle_beta   90.00
_cell.angle_gamma   90.00
#
_symmetry.space_group_name_H-M   'P 1'
#
loop_
_entity.id
_entity.type
_entity.pdbx_description
1 polymer ?
#
loop_
_entity_poly.entity_id
_entity_poly.type
_entity_poly.pdbx_seq_one_letter_code
_entity_poly.pdbx_strand_id
1 'polypeptide(L)'
;MLLHQSEIAESRPKPLQGLLGGIGIALSVHSLLVLNGSVFGVSGFVHRSLRGDKAAMASIVGLVLGGIAVGIISNADTPEPRTVSSLGQMMFSGLLVGIGTRLANGCTSGHMICGLSRFSLRSLVATTTFFAIAVATTHFAHGALGTRGSLDWTLDNQGRQFLGAILSLGTLWLAYTCLAIKNGTDNSSKLFILRYLASFLTSLAFAFSLFLGNMIDPHKVLTFLALPLSSAFDPTLAFVAGSALPLATLLYWYVRVEQPKLGGKWNNPTSLKIDWRLILGSVIFGIGWGIAGICPGPALVNFGRSLYAGIGFAEYAAWLLFMGFGGLLVR
;
A
#
# COMPACT_ATOMS: atom_id res chain seq x y z
N MET A 1 -30.74 -11.19 -18.40
CA MET A 1 -29.81 -10.29 -19.11
C MET A 1 -30.53 -8.98 -19.40
N LEU A 2 -30.82 -8.14 -18.38
CA LEU A 2 -31.34 -6.75 -18.46
C LEU A 2 -31.77 -6.19 -17.07
N LEU A 3 -31.01 -6.44 -15.99
CA LEU A 3 -31.26 -5.80 -14.66
C LEU A 3 -29.95 -5.49 -13.90
N HIS A 4 -28.93 -5.01 -14.62
CA HIS A 4 -27.70 -4.50 -14.02
C HIS A 4 -27.28 -3.20 -14.72
N GLN A 5 -28.24 -2.27 -14.84
CA GLN A 5 -28.10 -1.00 -15.55
C GLN A 5 -28.57 0.18 -14.68
N SER A 6 -28.23 0.16 -13.40
CA SER A 6 -28.47 1.29 -12.49
C SER A 6 -27.17 1.65 -11.77
N GLU A 7 -26.71 2.88 -12.06
CA GLU A 7 -25.51 3.57 -11.56
C GLU A 7 -24.19 3.18 -12.24
N ILE A 8 -23.96 3.75 -13.43
CA ILE A 8 -22.60 3.97 -13.94
C ILE A 8 -21.91 4.90 -12.93
N ALA A 9 -21.17 4.34 -11.99
CA ALA A 9 -20.45 5.12 -10.98
C ALA A 9 -19.46 6.06 -11.69
N GLU A 10 -19.73 7.37 -11.65
CA GLU A 10 -18.85 8.40 -12.18
C GLU A 10 -17.59 8.45 -11.31
N SER A 11 -16.46 7.95 -11.82
CA SER A 11 -15.18 8.16 -11.14
C SER A 11 -14.73 9.59 -11.39
N ARG A 12 -14.83 10.46 -10.36
CA ARG A 12 -14.26 11.81 -10.39
C ARG A 12 -12.78 11.78 -10.01
N PRO A 13 -11.84 11.97 -10.94
CA PRO A 13 -10.42 11.91 -10.63
C PRO A 13 -10.01 13.09 -9.75
N LYS A 14 -9.16 12.85 -8.75
CA LYS A 14 -8.65 13.87 -7.81
C LYS A 14 -7.12 13.97 -7.85
N PRO A 15 -6.52 14.60 -8.89
CA PRO A 15 -5.07 14.63 -9.08
C PRO A 15 -4.28 15.19 -7.90
N LEU A 16 -4.75 16.30 -7.29
CA LEU A 16 -4.07 16.94 -6.18
C LEU A 16 -3.97 16.02 -4.95
N GLN A 17 -5.06 15.33 -4.63
CA GLN A 17 -5.08 14.32 -3.58
C GLN A 17 -4.12 13.17 -3.88
N GLY A 18 -4.10 12.69 -5.13
CA GLY A 18 -3.14 11.70 -5.59
C GLY A 18 -1.68 12.13 -5.37
N LEU A 19 -1.32 13.35 -5.79
CA LEU A 19 0.02 13.90 -5.60
C LEU A 19 0.42 13.95 -4.13
N LEU A 20 -0.43 14.50 -3.26
CA LEU A 20 -0.16 14.64 -1.83
C LEU A 20 -0.07 13.27 -1.12
N GLY A 21 -0.96 12.34 -1.48
CA GLY A 21 -0.90 10.97 -0.99
C GLY A 21 0.39 10.26 -1.39
N GLY A 22 0.85 10.43 -2.64
CA GLY A 22 2.12 9.87 -3.10
C GLY A 22 3.36 10.45 -2.40
N ILE A 23 3.36 11.75 -2.08
CA ILE A 23 4.39 12.38 -1.25
C ILE A 23 4.43 11.74 0.14
N GLY A 24 3.27 11.59 0.78
CA GLY A 24 3.14 10.95 2.10
C GLY A 24 3.61 9.49 2.11
N ILE A 25 3.30 8.74 1.05
CA ILE A 25 3.78 7.36 0.84
C ILE A 25 5.32 7.33 0.79
N ALA A 26 5.94 8.17 -0.04
CA ALA A 26 7.39 8.21 -0.19
C ALA A 26 8.10 8.56 1.13
N LEU A 27 7.58 9.55 1.86
CA LEU A 27 8.12 9.94 3.18
C LEU A 27 8.00 8.83 4.21
N SER A 28 6.86 8.13 4.27
CA SER A 28 6.63 7.03 5.21
C SER A 28 7.58 5.86 4.94
N VAL A 29 7.71 5.47 3.67
CA VAL A 29 8.60 4.39 3.22
C VAL A 29 10.06 4.73 3.51
N HIS A 30 10.49 5.94 3.17
CA HIS A 30 11.86 6.39 3.40
C HIS A 30 12.19 6.52 4.90
N SER A 31 11.24 6.98 5.72
CA SER A 31 11.41 7.08 7.17
C SER A 31 11.71 5.72 7.80
N LEU A 32 11.00 4.66 7.42
CA LEU A 32 11.26 3.32 7.94
C LEU A 32 12.64 2.79 7.51
N LEU A 33 13.06 3.11 6.28
CA LEU A 33 14.38 2.74 5.77
C LEU A 33 15.49 3.42 6.57
N VAL A 34 15.41 4.73 6.79
CA VAL A 34 16.44 5.50 7.51
C VAL A 34 16.51 5.10 8.98
N LEU A 35 15.36 4.85 9.61
CA LEU A 35 15.30 4.56 11.05
C LEU A 35 15.67 3.10 11.34
N ASN A 36 15.05 2.14 10.65
CA ASN A 36 15.15 0.72 10.95
C ASN A 36 15.98 -0.08 9.95
N GLY A 37 16.49 0.53 8.88
CA GLY A 37 17.22 -0.17 7.82
C GLY A 37 16.36 -1.17 7.04
N SER A 38 15.04 -1.03 7.12
CA SER A 38 14.07 -2.02 6.66
C SER A 38 13.30 -1.51 5.45
N VAL A 39 13.14 -2.37 4.45
CA VAL A 39 12.29 -2.08 3.28
C VAL A 39 10.82 -2.15 3.68
N PHE A 40 10.04 -1.13 3.30
CA PHE A 40 8.60 -1.05 3.56
C PHE A 40 7.82 -1.98 2.61
N GLY A 41 7.75 -3.26 2.95
CA GLY A 41 7.04 -4.28 2.19
C GLY A 41 5.86 -4.84 2.97
N VAL A 42 4.63 -4.43 2.62
CA VAL A 42 3.44 -4.82 3.40
C VAL A 42 3.19 -6.32 3.38
N SER A 43 3.33 -6.99 2.23
CA SER A 43 3.24 -8.46 2.16
C SER A 43 4.31 -9.14 3.01
N GLY A 44 5.51 -8.55 3.07
CA GLY A 44 6.59 -8.99 3.93
C GLY A 44 6.28 -8.80 5.41
N PHE A 45 5.56 -7.74 5.80
CA PHE A 45 5.08 -7.57 7.18
C PHE A 45 4.08 -8.67 7.55
N VAL A 46 3.08 -8.94 6.70
CA VAL A 46 2.10 -10.01 6.93
C VAL A 46 2.79 -11.35 7.17
N HIS A 47 3.66 -11.76 6.25
CA HIS A 47 4.32 -13.06 6.36
C HIS A 47 5.32 -13.15 7.53
N ARG A 48 6.07 -12.07 7.84
CA ARG A 48 6.97 -12.06 9.00
C ARG A 48 6.22 -12.05 10.33
N SER A 49 5.07 -11.37 10.39
CA SER A 49 4.17 -11.38 11.54
C SER A 49 3.67 -12.80 11.84
N LEU A 50 3.28 -13.56 10.80
CA LEU A 50 2.90 -14.98 10.94
C LEU A 50 4.03 -15.87 11.48
N ARG A 51 5.29 -15.43 11.39
CA ARG A 51 6.47 -16.11 11.96
C ARG A 51 6.92 -15.52 13.30
N GLY A 52 6.16 -14.59 13.89
CA GLY A 52 6.43 -13.99 15.20
C GLY A 52 7.37 -12.78 15.21
N ASP A 53 7.62 -12.13 14.07
CA ASP A 53 8.42 -10.90 14.01
C ASP A 53 7.64 -9.70 14.60
N LYS A 54 8.06 -9.26 15.79
CA LYS A 54 7.42 -8.18 16.55
C LYS A 54 7.43 -6.83 15.82
N ALA A 55 8.46 -6.52 15.04
CA ALA A 55 8.51 -5.26 14.28
C ALA A 55 7.52 -5.29 13.12
N ALA A 56 7.39 -6.43 12.45
CA ALA A 56 6.39 -6.63 11.42
C ALA A 56 4.96 -6.57 11.99
N MET A 57 4.73 -7.17 13.17
CA MET A 57 3.46 -7.04 13.89
C MET A 57 3.14 -5.58 14.20
N ALA A 58 4.11 -4.80 14.69
CA ALA A 58 3.92 -3.37 14.95
C ALA A 58 3.51 -2.60 13.68
N SER A 59 4.09 -2.93 12.52
CA SER A 59 3.66 -2.35 11.23
C SER A 59 2.23 -2.72 10.84
N ILE A 60 1.83 -3.99 11.01
CA ILE A 60 0.45 -4.41 10.73
C ILE A 60 -0.53 -3.69 11.65
N VAL A 61 -0.25 -3.65 12.95
CA VAL A 61 -1.07 -2.93 13.93
C VAL A 61 -1.16 -1.45 13.57
N GLY A 62 -0.06 -0.83 13.10
CA GLY A 62 -0.06 0.54 12.60
C GLY A 62 -0.99 0.76 11.40
N LEU A 63 -1.00 -0.17 10.43
CA LEU A 63 -1.91 -0.09 9.27
C LEU A 63 -3.37 -0.29 9.67
N VAL A 64 -3.67 -1.25 10.54
CA VAL A 64 -5.03 -1.55 10.99
C VAL A 64 -5.58 -0.42 11.88
N LEU A 65 -4.82 0.06 12.86
CA LEU A 65 -5.21 1.21 13.69
C LEU A 65 -5.31 2.49 12.86
N GLY A 66 -4.42 2.66 11.86
CA GLY A 66 -4.54 3.73 10.87
C GLY A 66 -5.86 3.64 10.09
N GLY A 67 -6.28 2.44 9.70
CA GLY A 67 -7.60 2.18 9.10
C GLY A 67 -8.76 2.55 10.01
N ILE A 68 -8.73 2.14 11.28
CA ILE A 68 -9.75 2.54 12.27
C ILE A 68 -9.81 4.07 12.39
N ALA A 69 -8.66 4.72 12.54
CA ALA A 69 -8.58 6.18 12.64
C ALA A 69 -9.09 6.87 11.37
N VAL A 70 -8.82 6.32 10.19
CA VAL A 70 -9.42 6.78 8.93
C VAL A 70 -10.94 6.68 8.96
N GLY A 71 -11.49 5.56 9.42
CA GLY A 71 -12.94 5.36 9.57
C GLY A 71 -13.56 6.41 10.49
N ILE A 72 -12.93 6.69 11.63
CA ILE A 72 -13.37 7.69 12.60
C ILE A 72 -13.33 9.10 11.99
N ILE A 73 -12.20 9.51 11.39
CA ILE A 73 -12.01 10.87 10.86
C ILE A 73 -12.96 11.14 9.68
N SER A 74 -13.24 10.11 8.87
CA SER A 74 -14.15 10.21 7.72
C SER A 74 -15.64 10.07 8.08
N ASN A 75 -15.98 9.86 9.37
CA ASN A 75 -17.35 9.68 9.89
C ASN A 75 -18.19 8.62 9.14
N ALA A 76 -17.56 7.64 8.47
CA ALA A 76 -18.23 6.67 7.60
C ALA A 76 -19.12 7.28 6.46
N ASP A 77 -19.13 8.60 6.26
CA ASP A 77 -19.93 9.30 5.24
C ASP A 77 -19.40 9.12 3.81
N THR A 78 -18.15 8.68 3.66
CA THR A 78 -17.70 8.15 2.37
C THR A 78 -18.42 6.83 2.14
N PRO A 79 -19.17 6.65 1.04
CA PRO A 79 -19.72 5.35 0.69
C PRO A 79 -18.59 4.32 0.84
N GLU A 80 -18.77 3.41 1.80
CA GLU A 80 -17.88 2.27 1.98
C GLU A 80 -17.56 1.72 0.59
N PRO A 81 -16.30 1.36 0.26
CA PRO A 81 -16.04 0.73 -1.02
C PRO A 81 -16.87 -0.54 -1.04
N ARG A 82 -18.04 -0.49 -1.69
CA ARG A 82 -18.85 -1.68 -1.96
C ARG A 82 -17.87 -2.60 -2.65
N THR A 83 -17.60 -3.73 -2.02
CA THR A 83 -16.70 -4.71 -2.56
C THR A 83 -17.18 -4.97 -3.98
N VAL A 84 -16.37 -4.58 -4.97
CA VAL A 84 -16.70 -4.72 -6.40
C VAL A 84 -16.74 -6.20 -6.79
N SER A 85 -16.52 -7.09 -5.81
CA SER A 85 -16.23 -8.50 -5.94
C SER A 85 -17.00 -9.26 -4.87
N SER A 86 -17.58 -10.39 -5.27
CA SER A 86 -18.18 -11.36 -4.36
C SER A 86 -17.15 -11.89 -3.34
N LEU A 87 -17.60 -12.40 -2.21
CA LEU A 87 -16.74 -13.01 -1.19
C LEU A 87 -15.81 -14.09 -1.78
N GLY A 88 -16.31 -14.90 -2.72
CA GLY A 88 -15.50 -15.92 -3.42
C GLY A 88 -14.37 -15.31 -4.25
N GLN A 89 -14.62 -14.21 -4.96
CA GLN A 89 -13.59 -13.48 -5.69
C GLN A 89 -12.57 -12.83 -4.74
N MET A 90 -12.99 -12.35 -3.57
CA MET A 90 -12.10 -11.81 -2.53
C MET A 90 -11.16 -12.90 -2.00
N MET A 91 -11.68 -14.08 -1.66
CA MET A 91 -10.88 -15.23 -1.22
C MET A 91 -9.88 -15.66 -2.30
N PHE A 92 -10.34 -15.77 -3.56
CA PHE A 92 -9.50 -16.18 -4.68
C PHE A 92 -8.40 -15.15 -5.00
N SER A 93 -8.75 -13.86 -5.06
CA SER A 93 -7.78 -12.77 -5.23
C SER A 93 -6.76 -12.75 -4.10
N GLY A 94 -7.21 -12.86 -2.84
CA GLY A 94 -6.34 -12.93 -1.67
C GLY A 94 -5.33 -14.07 -1.79
N LEU A 95 -5.79 -15.28 -2.14
CA LEU A 95 -4.95 -16.46 -2.32
C LEU A 95 -3.87 -16.23 -3.38
N LEU A 96 -4.25 -15.75 -4.56
CA LEU A 96 -3.32 -15.47 -5.66
C LEU A 96 -2.30 -14.40 -5.24
N VAL A 97 -2.75 -13.31 -4.62
CA VAL A 97 -1.84 -12.26 -4.13
C VAL A 97 -0.88 -12.81 -3.07
N GLY A 98 -1.35 -13.68 -2.16
CA GLY A 98 -0.52 -14.36 -1.18
C GLY A 98 0.61 -15.19 -1.82
N ILE A 99 0.24 -16.09 -2.73
CA ILE A 99 1.17 -16.95 -3.48
C ILE A 99 2.15 -16.10 -4.30
N GLY A 100 1.63 -15.14 -5.07
CA GLY A 100 2.40 -14.30 -5.97
C GLY A 100 3.41 -13.43 -5.26
N THR A 101 3.00 -12.75 -4.18
CA THR A 101 3.91 -11.89 -3.41
C THR A 101 5.00 -12.68 -2.70
N ARG A 102 4.72 -13.92 -2.28
CA ARG A 102 5.72 -14.80 -1.68
C ARG A 102 6.73 -15.32 -2.71
N LEU A 103 6.27 -15.75 -3.89
CA LEU A 103 7.13 -16.20 -5.00
C LEU A 103 8.03 -15.07 -5.52
N ALA A 104 7.47 -13.86 -5.66
CA ALA A 104 8.21 -12.68 -6.12
C ALA A 104 9.17 -12.11 -5.04
N ASN A 105 8.94 -12.48 -3.77
CA ASN A 105 9.59 -11.91 -2.58
C ASN A 105 9.33 -10.39 -2.43
N GLY A 106 8.10 -9.97 -2.69
CA GLY A 106 7.68 -8.57 -2.60
C GLY A 106 6.28 -8.31 -3.13
N CYS A 107 5.79 -7.08 -2.93
CA CYS A 107 4.54 -6.55 -3.47
C CYS A 107 4.77 -5.18 -4.11
N THR A 108 3.71 -4.45 -4.47
CA THR A 108 3.79 -3.08 -5.01
C THR A 108 4.65 -2.14 -4.16
N SER A 109 4.44 -2.06 -2.84
CA SER A 109 5.25 -1.16 -1.98
C SER A 109 6.75 -1.54 -1.98
N GLY A 110 7.07 -2.83 -2.09
CA GLY A 110 8.44 -3.35 -2.08
C GLY A 110 9.16 -3.25 -3.43
N HIS A 111 8.52 -3.65 -4.53
CA HIS A 111 9.12 -3.63 -5.87
C HIS A 111 8.92 -2.30 -6.58
N MET A 112 7.73 -1.71 -6.53
CA MET A 112 7.44 -0.45 -7.20
C MET A 112 8.08 0.72 -6.46
N ILE A 113 7.66 1.01 -5.22
CA ILE A 113 8.14 2.21 -4.51
C ILE A 113 9.59 2.06 -4.03
N CYS A 114 9.88 1.00 -3.24
CA CYS A 114 11.23 0.80 -2.72
C CYS A 114 12.19 0.27 -3.78
N GLY A 115 11.75 -0.60 -4.69
CA GLY A 115 12.62 -1.27 -5.65
C GLY A 115 13.07 -0.37 -6.80
N LEU A 116 12.14 0.36 -7.42
CA LEU A 116 12.45 1.26 -8.53
C LEU A 116 13.25 2.49 -8.08
N SER A 117 13.01 3.01 -6.87
CA SER A 117 13.78 4.14 -6.32
C SER A 117 15.28 3.84 -6.16
N ARG A 118 15.65 2.56 -6.09
CA ARG A 118 17.03 2.08 -6.03
C ARG A 118 17.60 1.66 -7.40
N PHE A 119 16.84 1.86 -8.48
CA PHE A 119 17.13 1.37 -9.83
C PHE A 119 17.42 -0.15 -9.89
N SER A 120 16.68 -0.94 -9.11
CA SER A 120 16.81 -2.40 -9.13
C SER A 120 16.19 -3.00 -10.40
N LEU A 121 17.00 -3.62 -11.26
CA LEU A 121 16.51 -4.30 -12.47
C LEU A 121 15.52 -5.42 -12.13
N ARG A 122 15.78 -6.21 -11.07
CA ARG A 122 14.84 -7.23 -10.56
C ARG A 122 13.47 -6.61 -10.27
N SER A 123 13.44 -5.44 -9.64
CA SER A 123 12.18 -4.77 -9.28
C SER A 123 11.50 -4.12 -10.48
N LEU A 124 12.26 -3.64 -11.47
CA LEU A 124 11.72 -3.17 -12.74
C LEU A 124 11.02 -4.29 -13.51
N VAL A 125 11.66 -5.45 -13.63
CA VAL A 125 11.07 -6.63 -14.28
C VAL A 125 9.82 -7.10 -13.54
N ALA A 126 9.87 -7.20 -12.21
CA ALA A 126 8.70 -7.58 -11.43
C ALA A 126 7.54 -6.58 -11.63
N THR A 127 7.83 -5.28 -11.52
CA THR A 127 6.82 -4.22 -11.62
C THR A 127 6.16 -4.16 -12.97
N THR A 128 6.94 -4.19 -14.05
CA THR A 128 6.41 -4.22 -15.42
C THR A 128 5.58 -5.47 -15.66
N THR A 129 6.02 -6.63 -15.19
CA THR A 129 5.30 -7.90 -15.34
C THR A 129 3.95 -7.89 -14.62
N PHE A 130 3.92 -7.62 -13.31
CA PHE A 130 2.65 -7.67 -12.58
C PHE A 130 1.69 -6.56 -13.01
N PHE A 131 2.21 -5.39 -13.41
CA PHE A 131 1.38 -4.28 -13.87
C PHE A 131 0.72 -4.61 -15.21
N ALA A 132 1.49 -5.12 -16.18
CA ALA A 132 0.96 -5.53 -17.47
C ALA A 132 -0.11 -6.64 -17.33
N ILE A 133 0.15 -7.63 -16.48
CA ILE A 133 -0.81 -8.71 -16.23
C ILE A 133 -2.06 -8.20 -15.51
N ALA A 134 -1.92 -7.27 -14.58
CA ALA A 134 -3.08 -6.68 -13.90
C ALA A 134 -3.95 -5.87 -14.85
N VAL A 135 -3.35 -5.04 -15.71
CA VAL A 135 -4.07 -4.33 -16.79
C VAL A 135 -4.85 -5.33 -17.65
N ALA A 136 -4.18 -6.37 -18.16
CA ALA A 136 -4.83 -7.39 -18.98
C ALA A 136 -5.99 -8.07 -18.22
N THR A 137 -5.75 -8.48 -16.98
CA THR A 137 -6.75 -9.15 -16.13
C THR A 137 -7.95 -8.27 -15.86
N THR A 138 -7.74 -6.98 -15.59
CA THR A 138 -8.84 -6.02 -15.36
C THR A 138 -9.71 -5.86 -16.60
N HIS A 139 -9.12 -5.77 -17.79
CA HIS A 139 -9.88 -5.73 -19.05
C HIS A 139 -10.74 -6.98 -19.28
N PHE A 140 -10.19 -8.17 -18.98
CA PHE A 140 -10.94 -9.42 -19.13
C PHE A 140 -12.00 -9.63 -18.05
N ALA A 141 -11.73 -9.23 -16.80
CA ALA A 141 -12.59 -9.52 -15.66
C ALA A 141 -13.73 -8.52 -15.48
N HIS A 142 -13.54 -7.23 -15.83
CA HIS A 142 -14.47 -6.15 -15.49
C HIS A 142 -15.10 -5.43 -16.69
N GLY A 143 -14.69 -5.75 -17.92
CA GLY A 143 -15.29 -5.16 -19.14
C GLY A 143 -15.26 -3.61 -19.14
N ALA A 144 -16.37 -3.00 -19.57
CA ALA A 144 -16.56 -1.54 -19.54
C ALA A 144 -16.85 -1.08 -18.09
N LEU A 145 -15.80 -0.90 -17.31
CA LEU A 145 -15.79 0.00 -16.15
C LEU A 145 -16.36 1.35 -16.62
N GLY A 146 -17.18 2.04 -15.82
CA GLY A 146 -18.06 3.15 -16.20
C GLY A 146 -17.48 4.35 -17.00
N THR A 147 -17.84 5.57 -16.61
CA THR A 147 -17.43 6.78 -17.35
C THR A 147 -16.60 7.71 -16.48
N ARG A 148 -15.53 8.24 -17.05
CA ARG A 148 -14.65 9.23 -16.44
C ARG A 148 -15.39 10.57 -16.31
N GLY A 149 -15.44 11.10 -15.09
CA GLY A 149 -15.86 12.48 -14.82
C GLY A 149 -14.73 13.50 -15.09
N SER A 150 -15.05 14.79 -14.97
CA SER A 150 -14.06 15.87 -15.09
C SER A 150 -12.97 15.78 -14.02
N LEU A 151 -11.75 16.22 -14.35
CA LEU A 151 -10.66 16.34 -13.37
C LEU A 151 -11.03 17.36 -12.29
N ASP A 152 -11.02 16.92 -11.03
CA ASP A 152 -11.26 17.78 -9.88
C ASP A 152 -9.94 18.02 -9.14
N TRP A 153 -9.42 19.25 -9.23
CA TRP A 153 -8.17 19.66 -8.57
C TRP A 153 -8.37 20.11 -7.13
N THR A 154 -9.61 20.07 -6.62
CA THR A 154 -9.90 20.56 -5.27
C THR A 154 -9.43 19.58 -4.20
N LEU A 155 -8.99 20.15 -3.06
CA LEU A 155 -8.74 19.39 -1.85
C LEU A 155 -9.97 19.54 -0.95
N ASP A 156 -10.83 18.53 -0.95
CA ASP A 156 -12.01 18.50 -0.09
C ASP A 156 -11.66 18.55 1.42
N ASN A 157 -12.68 18.73 2.26
CA ASN A 157 -12.51 18.84 3.71
C ASN A 157 -11.80 17.62 4.30
N GLN A 158 -12.12 16.43 3.82
CA GLN A 158 -11.50 15.19 4.29
C GLN A 158 -10.01 15.16 3.92
N GLY A 159 -9.67 15.46 2.66
CA GLY A 159 -8.30 15.57 2.19
C GLY A 159 -7.48 16.57 3.01
N ARG A 160 -8.07 17.71 3.40
CA ARG A 160 -7.43 18.68 4.30
C ARG A 160 -7.19 18.12 5.71
N GLN A 161 -8.17 17.41 6.28
CA GLN A 161 -8.02 16.78 7.59
C GLN A 161 -6.92 15.71 7.60
N PHE A 162 -6.88 14.85 6.59
CA PHE A 162 -5.85 13.81 6.47
C PHE A 162 -4.47 14.39 6.18
N LEU A 163 -4.37 15.44 5.36
CA LEU A 163 -3.12 16.16 5.17
C LEU A 163 -2.62 16.74 6.51
N GLY A 164 -3.51 17.38 7.27
CA GLY A 164 -3.20 17.89 8.61
C GLY A 164 -2.73 16.78 9.57
N ALA A 165 -3.40 15.62 9.55
CA ALA A 165 -3.03 14.46 10.37
C ALA A 165 -1.67 13.87 9.98
N ILE A 166 -1.35 13.79 8.68
CA ILE A 166 -0.05 13.32 8.20
C ILE A 166 1.06 14.28 8.66
N LEU A 167 0.85 15.60 8.52
CA LEU A 167 1.83 16.60 8.92
C LEU A 167 2.04 16.63 10.45
N SER A 168 0.98 16.55 11.25
CA SER A 168 1.08 16.53 12.71
C SER A 168 1.78 15.26 13.22
N LEU A 169 1.42 14.08 12.69
CA LEU A 169 2.11 12.84 13.03
C LEU A 169 3.57 12.84 12.60
N GLY A 170 3.85 13.32 11.38
CA GLY A 170 5.20 13.42 10.85
C GLY A 170 6.09 14.32 11.71
N THR A 171 5.59 15.49 12.09
CA THR A 171 6.32 16.45 12.95
C THR A 171 6.55 15.90 14.35
N LEU A 172 5.53 15.33 15.00
CA LEU A 172 5.66 14.71 16.32
C LEU A 172 6.68 13.56 16.30
N TRP A 173 6.64 12.74 15.24
CA TRP A 173 7.56 11.62 15.10
C TRP A 173 9.01 12.05 14.86
N LEU A 174 9.21 13.04 13.97
CA LEU A 174 10.54 13.61 13.73
C LEU A 174 11.10 14.27 15.00
N ALA A 175 10.28 15.02 15.74
CA ALA A 175 10.69 15.63 17.00
C ALA A 175 11.12 14.56 18.02
N TYR A 176 10.30 13.52 18.19
CA TYR A 176 10.60 12.43 19.13
C TYR A 176 11.87 11.67 18.77
N THR A 177 12.07 11.32 17.50
CA THR A 177 13.27 10.62 17.04
C THR A 177 14.53 11.48 17.18
N CYS A 178 14.47 12.77 16.85
CA CYS A 178 15.58 13.70 17.08
C CYS A 178 15.95 13.79 18.56
N LEU A 179 14.97 13.89 19.46
CA LEU A 179 15.21 13.91 20.91
C LEU A 179 15.79 12.58 21.41
N ALA A 180 15.27 11.44 20.94
CA ALA A 180 15.73 10.12 21.34
C ALA A 180 17.17 9.82 20.88
N ILE A 181 17.57 10.32 19.71
CA ILE A 181 18.94 10.20 19.19
C ILE A 181 19.88 11.16 19.94
N LYS A 182 19.48 12.43 20.12
CA LYS A 182 20.29 13.45 20.79
C LYS A 182 20.60 13.09 22.24
N ASN A 183 19.66 12.46 22.94
CA ASN A 183 19.82 12.08 24.34
C ASN A 183 20.68 10.82 24.56
N GLY A 184 21.42 10.33 23.56
CA GLY A 184 22.38 9.24 23.70
C GLY A 184 21.74 7.96 24.23
N THR A 185 21.04 7.22 23.37
CA THR A 185 20.42 5.94 23.75
C THR A 185 21.46 4.82 23.82
N ASP A 186 22.27 4.83 24.89
CA ASP A 186 23.27 3.78 25.18
C ASP A 186 22.64 2.46 25.66
N ASN A 187 21.31 2.45 25.85
CA ASN A 187 20.56 1.29 26.31
C ASN A 187 19.91 0.53 25.15
N SER A 188 20.44 -0.67 24.86
CA SER A 188 19.97 -1.60 23.83
C SER A 188 18.45 -1.86 23.90
N SER A 189 17.87 -1.99 25.11
CA SER A 189 16.43 -2.23 25.29
C SER A 189 15.55 -1.06 24.83
N LYS A 190 15.99 0.19 25.06
CA LYS A 190 15.27 1.40 24.60
C LYS A 190 15.26 1.47 23.08
N LEU A 191 16.37 1.09 22.45
CA LEU A 191 16.52 1.09 21.00
C LEU A 191 15.54 0.12 20.33
N PHE A 192 15.30 -1.07 20.91
CA PHE A 192 14.28 -1.99 20.40
C PHE A 192 12.86 -1.41 20.44
N ILE A 193 12.48 -0.75 21.54
CA ILE A 193 11.16 -0.12 21.68
C ILE A 193 10.99 0.99 20.63
N LEU A 194 12.02 1.82 20.45
CA LEU A 194 12.03 2.88 19.43
C LEU A 194 11.83 2.33 18.02
N ARG A 195 12.43 1.18 17.69
CA ARG A 195 12.26 0.52 16.39
C ARG A 195 10.83 0.00 16.17
N TYR A 196 10.21 -0.56 17.21
CA TYR A 196 8.81 -0.99 17.12
C TYR A 196 7.87 0.19 16.97
N LEU A 197 8.10 1.26 17.75
CA LEU A 197 7.34 2.49 17.64
C LEU A 197 7.52 3.15 16.27
N ALA A 198 8.73 3.12 15.71
CA ALA A 198 9.01 3.57 14.34
C ALA A 198 8.23 2.77 13.31
N SER A 199 8.23 1.45 13.43
CA SER A 199 7.49 0.55 12.53
C SER A 199 5.99 0.83 12.59
N PHE A 200 5.46 1.06 13.80
CA PHE A 200 4.06 1.40 14.04
C PHE A 200 3.69 2.77 13.43
N LEU A 201 4.38 3.84 13.79
CA LEU A 201 4.03 5.20 13.39
C LEU A 201 4.23 5.45 11.89
N THR A 202 5.30 4.91 11.29
CA THR A 202 5.49 4.98 9.84
C THR A 202 4.38 4.25 9.08
N SER A 203 3.88 3.14 9.63
CA SER A 203 2.78 2.38 9.03
C SER A 203 1.44 3.08 9.20
N LEU A 204 1.22 3.76 10.33
CA LEU A 204 0.05 4.59 10.56
C LEU A 204 0.02 5.81 9.62
N ALA A 205 1.15 6.50 9.44
CA ALA A 205 1.29 7.58 8.46
C ALA A 205 1.09 7.10 7.02
N PHE A 206 1.58 5.90 6.70
CA PHE A 206 1.35 5.25 5.41
C PHE A 206 -0.14 4.97 5.17
N ALA A 207 -0.89 4.53 6.19
CA ALA A 207 -2.34 4.31 6.08
C ALA A 207 -3.10 5.62 5.74
N PHE A 208 -2.76 6.73 6.39
CA PHE A 208 -3.35 8.04 6.07
C PHE A 208 -2.98 8.50 4.66
N SER A 209 -1.75 8.24 4.24
CA SER A 209 -1.29 8.56 2.89
C SER A 209 -1.99 7.73 1.81
N LEU A 210 -2.30 6.45 2.09
CA LEU A 210 -3.11 5.60 1.22
C LEU A 210 -4.54 6.12 1.07
N PHE A 211 -5.16 6.58 2.16
CA PHE A 211 -6.48 7.19 2.11
C PHE A 211 -6.45 8.48 1.28
N LEU A 212 -5.50 9.38 1.56
CA LEU A 212 -5.37 10.64 0.83
C LEU A 212 -5.12 10.42 -0.67
N GLY A 213 -4.35 9.39 -1.03
CA GLY A 213 -4.11 9.01 -2.42
C GLY A 213 -5.27 8.25 -3.09
N ASN A 214 -6.40 8.04 -2.41
CA ASN A 214 -7.54 7.23 -2.85
C ASN A 214 -7.18 5.78 -3.25
N MET A 215 -6.02 5.27 -2.80
CA MET A 215 -5.55 3.92 -3.13
C MET A 215 -6.27 2.82 -2.35
N ILE A 216 -7.04 3.20 -1.34
CA ILE A 216 -7.84 2.29 -0.55
C ILE A 216 -9.13 1.87 -1.25
N ASP A 217 -9.59 2.61 -2.26
CA ASP A 217 -10.80 2.27 -3.01
C ASP A 217 -10.44 1.31 -4.15
N PRO A 218 -10.90 0.04 -4.13
CA PRO A 218 -10.59 -0.91 -5.18
C PRO A 218 -11.14 -0.49 -6.54
N HIS A 219 -12.26 0.25 -6.58
CA HIS A 219 -12.83 0.75 -7.82
C HIS A 219 -11.88 1.75 -8.49
N LYS A 220 -11.30 2.68 -7.73
CA LYS A 220 -10.28 3.63 -8.24
C LYS A 220 -9.04 2.92 -8.78
N VAL A 221 -8.66 1.81 -8.15
CA VAL A 221 -7.52 1.00 -8.61
C VAL A 221 -7.85 0.31 -9.94
N LEU A 222 -9.03 -0.30 -10.06
CA LEU A 222 -9.46 -0.98 -11.29
C LEU A 222 -9.67 0.02 -12.44
N THR A 223 -10.27 1.18 -12.19
CA THR A 223 -10.42 2.21 -13.23
C THR A 223 -9.10 2.83 -13.67
N PHE A 224 -8.09 2.88 -12.80
CA PHE A 224 -6.72 3.22 -13.21
C PHE A 224 -6.08 2.12 -14.06
N LEU A 225 -6.22 0.85 -13.67
CA LEU A 225 -5.70 -0.31 -14.39
C LEU A 225 -6.33 -0.51 -15.77
N ALA A 226 -7.53 0.02 -15.99
CA ALA A 226 -8.18 0.01 -17.29
C ALA A 226 -7.42 0.82 -18.35
N LEU A 227 -6.46 1.67 -17.94
CA LEU A 227 -5.67 2.55 -18.82
C LEU A 227 -6.57 3.47 -19.68
N PRO A 228 -6.03 4.43 -20.47
CA PRO A 228 -6.84 5.22 -21.40
C PRO A 228 -7.46 4.40 -22.55
N LEU A 229 -7.50 3.07 -22.44
CA LEU A 229 -8.20 2.15 -23.33
C LEU A 229 -9.69 2.05 -23.00
N SER A 230 -10.10 2.44 -21.78
CA SER A 230 -11.50 2.45 -21.33
C SER A 230 -11.99 3.88 -21.05
N SER A 231 -13.29 4.12 -21.26
CA SER A 231 -13.96 5.37 -20.88
C SER A 231 -13.95 5.65 -19.39
N ALA A 232 -13.70 4.64 -18.55
CA ALA A 232 -13.63 4.75 -17.09
C ALA A 232 -12.28 5.24 -16.56
N PHE A 233 -11.28 5.46 -17.40
CA PHE A 233 -9.92 5.68 -16.93
C PHE A 233 -9.81 6.81 -15.89
N ASP A 234 -9.36 6.47 -14.68
CA ASP A 234 -9.11 7.44 -13.62
C ASP A 234 -7.57 7.64 -13.44
N PRO A 235 -7.01 8.80 -13.80
CA PRO A 235 -5.58 9.05 -13.69
C PRO A 235 -5.09 9.35 -12.26
N THR A 236 -5.95 9.35 -11.23
CA THR A 236 -5.57 9.72 -9.86
C THR A 236 -4.34 8.94 -9.35
N LEU A 237 -4.31 7.62 -9.59
CA LEU A 237 -3.17 6.78 -9.18
C LEU A 237 -1.91 7.01 -10.00
N ALA A 238 -2.03 7.53 -11.24
CA ALA A 238 -0.88 7.97 -12.01
C ALA A 238 -0.17 9.15 -11.31
N PHE A 239 -0.94 10.07 -10.72
CA PHE A 239 -0.41 11.18 -9.93
C PHE A 239 0.21 10.69 -8.61
N VAL A 240 -0.37 9.68 -7.96
CA VAL A 240 0.24 9.03 -6.78
C VAL A 240 1.61 8.44 -7.12
N ALA A 241 1.69 7.64 -8.18
CA ALA A 241 2.96 7.06 -8.63
C ALA A 241 3.94 8.15 -9.10
N GLY A 242 3.43 9.16 -9.81
CA GLY A 242 4.19 10.29 -10.36
C GLY A 242 4.83 11.18 -9.30
N SER A 243 4.26 11.27 -8.08
CA SER A 243 4.94 11.95 -6.96
C SER A 243 5.74 10.99 -6.08
N ALA A 244 5.22 9.78 -5.83
CA ALA A 244 5.84 8.83 -4.92
C ALA A 244 7.19 8.30 -5.43
N LEU A 245 7.29 7.90 -6.71
CA LEU A 245 8.51 7.31 -7.26
C LEU A 245 9.66 8.32 -7.35
N PRO A 246 9.49 9.52 -7.95
CA PRO A 246 10.57 10.49 -8.02
C PRO A 246 11.03 10.96 -6.65
N LEU A 247 10.10 11.22 -5.72
CA LEU A 247 10.45 11.63 -4.37
C LEU A 247 11.15 10.51 -3.60
N ALA A 248 10.67 9.27 -3.68
CA ALA A 248 11.35 8.13 -3.05
C ALA A 248 12.75 7.91 -3.64
N THR A 249 12.93 8.12 -4.94
CA THR A 249 14.23 8.08 -5.62
C THR A 249 15.14 9.18 -5.08
N LEU A 250 14.68 10.43 -5.09
CA LEU A 250 15.44 11.56 -4.57
C LEU A 250 15.87 11.32 -3.11
N LEU A 251 14.94 10.92 -2.24
CA LEU A 251 15.22 10.65 -0.84
C LEU A 251 16.21 9.50 -0.68
N TYR A 252 16.06 8.41 -1.44
CA TYR A 252 16.99 7.28 -1.36
C TYR A 252 18.43 7.65 -1.73
N TRP A 253 18.61 8.45 -2.79
CA TRP A 253 19.94 8.79 -3.31
C TRP A 253 20.61 9.93 -2.55
N TYR A 254 19.85 10.93 -2.10
CA TYR A 254 20.40 12.13 -1.43
C TYR A 254 20.37 12.05 0.10
N VAL A 255 19.46 11.26 0.68
CA VAL A 255 19.31 11.10 2.15
C VAL A 255 19.64 9.67 2.54
N ARG A 256 20.67 9.10 1.91
CA ARG A 256 21.18 7.77 2.24
C ARG A 256 21.94 7.83 3.55
N VAL A 257 21.57 6.99 4.50
CA VAL A 257 22.36 6.75 5.71
C VAL A 257 23.19 5.48 5.52
N GLU A 258 24.44 5.47 6.02
CA GLU A 258 25.32 4.31 5.93
C GLU A 258 24.90 3.19 6.89
N GLN A 259 24.31 3.57 8.03
CA GLN A 259 23.75 2.66 9.02
C GLN A 259 22.38 3.16 9.48
N PRO A 260 21.46 2.26 9.88
CA PRO A 260 20.16 2.66 10.40
C PRO A 260 20.32 3.51 11.66
N LYS A 261 19.59 4.62 11.75
CA LYS A 261 19.71 5.55 12.89
C LYS A 261 19.30 4.94 14.23
N LEU A 262 18.38 3.97 14.22
CA LEU A 262 17.98 3.22 15.40
C LEU A 262 18.71 1.86 15.52
N GLY A 263 19.85 1.70 14.83
CA GLY A 263 20.67 0.49 14.85
C GLY A 263 20.02 -0.75 14.22
N GLY A 264 20.82 -1.82 14.14
CA GLY A 264 20.45 -3.08 13.50
C GLY A 264 21.08 -3.27 12.12
N LYS A 265 20.81 -4.43 11.52
CA LYS A 265 21.34 -4.77 10.19
C LYS A 265 20.50 -4.14 9.09
N TRP A 266 21.16 -3.72 8.02
CA TRP A 266 20.49 -3.28 6.82
C TRP A 266 19.84 -4.48 6.12
N ASN A 267 18.52 -4.51 6.06
CA ASN A 267 17.77 -5.56 5.39
C ASN A 267 17.48 -5.16 3.94
N ASN A 268 18.54 -4.89 3.16
CA ASN A 268 18.41 -4.60 1.73
C ASN A 268 18.25 -5.93 0.99
N PRO A 269 17.20 -6.15 0.18
CA PRO A 269 17.23 -7.24 -0.79
C PRO A 269 18.38 -6.99 -1.77
N THR A 270 19.44 -7.81 -1.66
CA THR A 270 20.70 -7.73 -2.42
C THR A 270 20.69 -8.60 -3.68
N SER A 271 19.69 -9.46 -3.86
CA SER A 271 19.63 -10.34 -5.05
C SER A 271 19.22 -9.56 -6.30
N LEU A 272 20.16 -9.42 -7.23
CA LEU A 272 19.93 -8.90 -8.58
C LEU A 272 19.38 -9.95 -9.55
N LYS A 273 19.32 -11.22 -9.13
CA LYS A 273 18.95 -12.32 -10.03
C LYS A 273 17.46 -12.25 -10.37
N ILE A 274 17.19 -12.24 -11.68
CA ILE A 274 15.86 -12.46 -12.25
C ILE A 274 15.73 -13.98 -12.42
N ASP A 275 14.84 -14.58 -11.64
CA ASP A 275 14.55 -16.01 -11.68
C ASP A 275 13.11 -16.24 -12.17
N TRP A 276 12.80 -17.47 -12.59
CA TRP A 276 11.45 -17.81 -13.05
C TRP A 276 10.42 -17.65 -11.92
N ARG A 277 10.83 -17.79 -10.65
CA ARG A 277 9.98 -17.59 -9.47
C ARG A 277 9.50 -16.14 -9.37
N LEU A 278 10.37 -15.17 -9.67
CA LEU A 278 10.02 -13.75 -9.74
C LEU A 278 8.97 -13.48 -10.80
N ILE A 279 9.18 -14.01 -12.01
CA ILE A 279 8.28 -13.79 -13.14
C ILE A 279 6.92 -14.43 -12.85
N LEU A 280 6.92 -15.72 -12.48
CA LEU A 280 5.68 -16.44 -12.16
C LEU A 280 4.94 -15.79 -10.98
N GLY A 281 5.66 -15.42 -9.93
CA GLY A 281 5.09 -14.72 -8.78
C GLY A 281 4.47 -13.38 -9.17
N SER A 282 5.14 -12.62 -10.03
CA SER A 282 4.64 -11.34 -10.56
C SER A 282 3.39 -11.53 -11.42
N VAL A 283 3.35 -12.57 -12.25
CA VAL A 283 2.14 -12.92 -13.03
C VAL A 283 0.98 -13.26 -12.11
N ILE A 284 1.15 -14.18 -11.17
CA ILE A 284 0.09 -14.60 -10.23
C ILE A 284 -0.40 -13.41 -9.39
N PHE A 285 0.53 -12.58 -8.91
CA PHE A 285 0.18 -11.36 -8.18
C PHE A 285 -0.60 -10.38 -9.06
N GLY A 286 -0.19 -10.17 -10.32
CA GLY A 286 -0.89 -9.33 -11.28
C GLY A 286 -2.33 -9.80 -11.54
N ILE A 287 -2.54 -11.11 -11.68
CA ILE A 287 -3.89 -11.69 -11.86
C ILE A 287 -4.75 -11.38 -10.62
N GLY A 288 -4.27 -11.73 -9.43
CA GLY A 288 -5.01 -11.49 -8.18
C GLY A 288 -5.32 -10.01 -7.95
N TRP A 289 -4.37 -9.12 -8.24
CA TRP A 289 -4.54 -7.68 -8.13
C TRP A 289 -5.53 -7.12 -9.16
N GLY A 290 -5.46 -7.56 -10.43
CA GLY A 290 -6.37 -7.12 -11.49
C GLY A 290 -7.81 -7.61 -11.34
N ILE A 291 -8.04 -8.72 -10.62
CA ILE A 291 -9.39 -9.23 -10.30
C ILE A 291 -10.09 -8.37 -9.27
N ALA A 292 -9.44 -8.02 -8.16
CA ALA A 292 -10.13 -7.33 -7.05
C ALA A 292 -9.77 -5.84 -6.94
N GLY A 293 -8.69 -5.38 -7.58
CA GLY A 293 -8.14 -4.04 -7.36
C GLY A 293 -7.46 -3.88 -6.00
N ILE A 294 -7.26 -4.95 -5.24
CA ILE A 294 -6.82 -4.90 -3.84
C ILE A 294 -5.35 -5.29 -3.71
N CYS A 295 -4.59 -4.46 -3.00
CA CYS A 295 -3.22 -4.72 -2.58
C CYS A 295 -3.15 -4.94 -1.05
N PRO A 296 -2.09 -5.57 -0.53
CA PRO A 296 -1.97 -5.84 0.92
C PRO A 296 -2.04 -4.60 1.83
N GLY A 297 -1.53 -3.45 1.37
CA GLY A 297 -1.62 -2.18 2.10
C GLY A 297 -3.07 -1.70 2.25
N PRO A 298 -3.75 -1.37 1.14
CA PRO A 298 -5.19 -1.08 1.12
C PRO A 298 -6.04 -2.10 1.87
N ALA A 299 -5.77 -3.41 1.74
CA ALA A 299 -6.52 -4.45 2.42
C ALA A 299 -6.46 -4.34 3.95
N LEU A 300 -5.28 -4.08 4.52
CA LEU A 300 -5.13 -3.90 5.97
C LEU A 300 -5.80 -2.61 6.47
N VAL A 301 -5.72 -1.53 5.70
CA VAL A 301 -6.37 -0.26 6.03
C VAL A 301 -7.89 -0.40 5.96
N ASN A 302 -8.42 -1.01 4.91
CA ASN A 302 -9.86 -1.25 4.78
C ASN A 302 -10.38 -2.25 5.80
N PHE A 303 -9.60 -3.28 6.16
CA PHE A 303 -9.93 -4.14 7.30
C PHE A 303 -10.06 -3.32 8.59
N GLY A 304 -9.09 -2.43 8.87
CA GLY A 304 -9.19 -1.49 9.99
C GLY A 304 -10.43 -0.60 9.93
N ARG A 305 -10.77 -0.05 8.76
CA ARG A 305 -11.99 0.74 8.58
C ARG A 305 -13.25 -0.09 8.84
N SER A 306 -13.31 -1.31 8.32
CA SER A 306 -14.45 -2.22 8.47
C SER A 306 -14.69 -2.64 9.93
N LEU A 307 -13.65 -2.66 10.77
CA LEU A 307 -13.81 -2.89 12.22
C LEU A 307 -14.58 -1.76 12.91
N TYR A 308 -14.45 -0.53 12.41
CA TYR A 308 -15.16 0.63 12.93
C TYR A 308 -16.55 0.77 12.32
N ALA A 309 -16.66 0.66 10.99
CA ALA A 309 -17.91 0.88 10.26
C ALA A 309 -18.86 -0.33 10.26
N GLY A 310 -18.36 -1.53 10.49
CA GLY A 310 -19.13 -2.77 10.54
C GLY A 310 -19.51 -3.36 9.16
N ILE A 311 -19.16 -2.71 8.06
CA ILE A 311 -19.47 -3.13 6.68
C ILE A 311 -18.19 -3.65 6.00
N GLY A 312 -18.31 -4.67 5.14
CA GLY A 312 -17.17 -5.23 4.40
C GLY A 312 -16.18 -6.05 5.24
N PHE A 313 -16.45 -6.24 6.54
CA PHE A 313 -15.54 -6.91 7.46
C PHE A 313 -15.22 -8.34 7.03
N ALA A 314 -16.24 -9.12 6.66
CA ALA A 314 -16.07 -10.52 6.28
C ALA A 314 -15.21 -10.65 5.01
N GLU A 315 -15.37 -9.74 4.06
CA GLU A 315 -14.68 -9.73 2.78
C GLU A 315 -13.19 -9.40 2.95
N TYR A 316 -12.86 -8.31 3.67
CA TYR A 316 -11.48 -7.94 3.91
C TYR A 316 -10.78 -8.92 4.86
N ALA A 317 -11.48 -9.46 5.85
CA ALA A 317 -10.97 -10.53 6.71
C ALA A 317 -10.65 -11.79 5.88
N ALA A 318 -11.58 -12.24 5.04
CA ALA A 318 -11.38 -13.40 4.18
C ALA A 318 -10.23 -13.17 3.20
N TRP A 319 -10.14 -11.99 2.58
CA TRP A 319 -9.05 -11.63 1.69
C TRP A 319 -7.69 -11.73 2.39
N LEU A 320 -7.56 -11.16 3.60
CA LEU A 320 -6.31 -11.20 4.38
C LEU A 320 -5.95 -12.61 4.85
N LEU A 321 -6.93 -13.40 5.27
CA LEU A 321 -6.73 -14.79 5.67
C LEU A 321 -6.21 -15.64 4.49
N PHE A 322 -6.84 -15.51 3.33
CA PHE A 322 -6.42 -16.24 2.13
C PHE A 322 -5.08 -15.74 1.58
N MET A 323 -4.79 -14.45 1.70
CA MET A 323 -3.47 -13.89 1.38
C MET A 323 -2.38 -14.45 2.29
N GLY A 324 -2.63 -14.50 3.61
CA GLY A 324 -1.73 -15.14 4.56
C GLY A 324 -1.52 -16.62 4.26
N PHE A 325 -2.62 -17.36 4.03
CA PHE A 325 -2.59 -18.78 3.70
C PHE A 325 -1.83 -19.06 2.40
N GLY A 326 -2.11 -18.31 1.33
CA GLY A 326 -1.40 -18.44 0.05
C GLY A 326 0.11 -18.19 0.18
N GLY A 327 0.49 -17.23 1.02
CA GLY A 327 1.90 -16.99 1.34
C GLY A 327 2.57 -18.12 2.13
N LEU A 328 1.82 -18.89 2.93
CA LEU A 328 2.34 -20.06 3.66
C LEU A 328 2.49 -21.31 2.79
N LEU A 329 1.72 -21.43 1.71
CA LEU A 329 1.84 -22.53 0.74
C LEU A 329 3.16 -22.52 -0.03
N VAL A 330 3.77 -21.34 -0.18
CA VAL A 330 5.01 -21.15 -0.94
C VAL A 330 6.20 -21.08 0.01
N ARG A 331 7.05 -22.11 -0.03
CA ARG A 331 8.28 -22.21 0.78
C ARG A 331 9.41 -21.35 0.22
#